data_AF-A0A0Q7KS16-F1
#
_entry.id   AF-A0A0Q7KS16-F1
#
_cell.length_a   1.000
_cell.length_b   1.000
_cell.length_c   1.000
_cell.angle_alpha   90.00
_cell.angle_beta   90.00
_cell.angle_gamma   90.00
#
_symmetry.space_group_name_H-M   'P 1'
#
loop_
_entity.id
_entity.type
_entity.pdbx_description
1 polymer ?
#
loop_
_entity_poly.entity_id
_entity_poly.type
_entity_poly.pdbx_seq_one_letter_code
_entity_poly.pdbx_strand_id
1 'polypeptide(L)'
;MTVDSSASEVDPRKVFVIHGRNDAARRGVFAFLRSIGLEPIEWARAIAMTGKGSPYIGEVLNVAFGQAQAVVVLQTPDDVAHLHESLTSPDDPDTQPQMQPRPNVLFEAGMALARDEDRTIIVELGQIRSFSDIHGRHVVRLNNSVEKRQDLATRLKTAGCSVVLDGTDWHSDGDLTPPPQPGGGLPMGRKLPSSQTSGQPRMSISLSKAGKSSERMTITNHGPGDVYELDFELPYDREGTREWREEGFPVPKLPPGKSVSAARFMSFASSTPAYFTVMLRGRTADGVEIAQEEFVSGR
;
A
#
# COMPACT_ATOMS: atom_id res chain seq x y z
N MET A 1 26.11 44.33 21.37
CA MET A 1 24.81 44.37 20.68
C MET A 1 24.48 42.95 20.24
N THR A 2 23.77 42.23 21.09
CA THR A 2 23.22 40.91 20.78
C THR A 2 21.97 41.12 19.96
N VAL A 3 21.99 40.65 18.71
CA VAL A 3 20.82 40.69 17.83
C VAL A 3 19.91 39.56 18.28
N ASP A 4 18.83 39.92 18.97
CA ASP A 4 17.78 39.00 19.36
C ASP A 4 17.02 38.59 18.09
N SER A 5 17.30 37.39 17.60
CA SER A 5 16.61 36.78 16.47
C SER A 5 15.23 36.35 16.97
N SER A 6 14.24 37.25 16.89
CA SER A 6 12.83 36.88 17.04
C SER A 6 12.46 35.89 15.93
N ALA A 7 12.58 34.60 16.23
CA ALA A 7 11.89 33.58 15.48
C ALA A 7 10.41 33.97 15.50
N SER A 8 9.80 34.16 14.32
CA SER A 8 8.36 34.43 14.26
C SER A 8 7.64 33.27 14.92
N GLU A 9 7.13 33.50 16.12
CA GLU A 9 6.44 32.48 16.90
C GLU A 9 5.21 32.04 16.11
N VAL A 10 5.06 30.73 15.92
CA VAL A 10 3.93 30.17 15.17
C VAL A 10 2.65 30.54 15.91
N ASP A 11 1.61 31.00 15.19
CA ASP A 11 0.34 31.36 15.82
C ASP A 11 -0.23 30.12 16.54
N PRO A 12 -0.39 30.17 17.89
CA PRO A 12 -0.77 29.01 18.69
C PRO A 12 -2.20 28.53 18.40
N ARG A 13 -2.96 29.25 17.58
CA ARG A 13 -4.30 28.83 17.15
C ARG A 13 -4.24 27.96 15.89
N LYS A 14 -3.15 27.99 15.11
CA LYS A 14 -3.06 27.28 13.83
C LYS A 14 -2.92 25.79 14.04
N VAL A 15 -3.79 25.01 13.42
CA VAL A 15 -3.69 23.53 13.41
C VAL A 15 -3.73 23.05 11.97
N PHE A 16 -2.85 22.13 11.60
CA PHE A 16 -2.98 21.44 10.32
C PHE A 16 -3.63 20.08 10.53
N VAL A 17 -4.58 19.71 9.66
CA VAL A 17 -5.31 18.45 9.77
C VAL A 17 -4.99 17.59 8.54
N ILE A 18 -4.30 16.48 8.76
CA ILE A 18 -4.15 15.42 7.76
C ILE A 18 -5.42 14.58 7.82
N HIS A 19 -6.10 14.40 6.68
CA HIS A 19 -7.35 13.64 6.62
C HIS A 19 -7.51 12.94 5.27
N GLY A 20 -8.35 11.92 5.26
CA GLY A 20 -8.71 11.18 4.04
C GLY A 20 -9.87 11.82 3.26
N ARG A 21 -10.65 10.97 2.60
CA ARG A 21 -11.82 11.32 1.77
C ARG A 21 -13.13 11.40 2.57
N ASN A 22 -13.14 11.04 3.85
CA ASN A 22 -14.33 11.22 4.70
C ASN A 22 -14.57 12.71 5.02
N ASP A 23 -15.28 13.38 4.12
CA ASP A 23 -15.58 14.80 4.21
C ASP A 23 -16.49 15.16 5.40
N ALA A 24 -17.35 14.25 5.84
CA ALA A 24 -18.18 14.46 7.02
C ALA A 24 -17.32 14.53 8.29
N ALA A 25 -16.43 13.56 8.48
CA ALA A 25 -15.45 13.55 9.56
C ALA A 25 -14.55 14.79 9.55
N ARG A 26 -14.05 15.17 8.37
CA ARG A 26 -13.26 16.39 8.20
C ARG A 26 -14.03 17.63 8.66
N ARG A 27 -15.26 17.82 8.18
CA ARG A 27 -16.09 18.97 8.59
C ARG A 27 -16.37 18.97 10.10
N GLY A 28 -16.64 17.81 10.67
CA GLY A 28 -16.86 17.64 12.11
C GLY A 28 -15.65 18.09 12.93
N VAL A 29 -14.46 17.57 12.61
CA VAL A 29 -13.22 17.97 13.30
C VAL A 29 -12.91 19.45 13.10
N PHE A 30 -13.11 20.00 11.90
CA PHE A 30 -12.88 21.43 11.66
C PHE A 30 -13.83 22.32 12.46
N ALA A 31 -15.11 21.94 12.56
CA ALA A 31 -16.08 22.66 13.38
C ALA A 31 -15.72 22.59 14.86
N PHE A 32 -15.37 21.41 15.38
CA PHE A 32 -14.90 21.25 16.76
C PHE A 32 -13.63 22.08 17.05
N LEU A 33 -12.62 22.05 16.17
CA LEU A 33 -11.41 22.85 16.36
C LEU A 33 -11.73 24.35 16.43
N ARG A 34 -12.64 24.83 15.57
CA ARG A 34 -13.10 26.23 15.58
C ARG A 34 -13.87 26.57 16.85
N SER A 35 -14.71 25.67 17.35
CA SER A 35 -15.50 25.92 18.57
C SER A 35 -14.62 26.03 19.82
N ILE A 36 -13.42 25.45 19.81
CA ILE A 36 -12.43 25.58 20.89
C ILE A 36 -11.37 26.66 20.63
N GLY A 37 -11.65 27.61 19.73
CA GLY A 37 -10.81 28.78 19.46
C GLY A 37 -9.62 28.55 18.52
N LEU A 38 -9.53 27.39 17.86
CA LEU A 38 -8.44 27.07 16.94
C LEU A 38 -8.81 27.35 15.48
N GLU A 39 -7.79 27.53 14.64
CA GLU A 39 -7.90 27.88 13.24
C GLU A 39 -7.29 26.77 12.36
N PRO A 40 -8.07 25.74 11.98
CA PRO A 40 -7.58 24.69 11.10
C PRO A 40 -7.18 25.25 9.73
N ILE A 41 -5.96 24.95 9.29
CA ILE A 41 -5.43 25.37 7.99
C ILE A 41 -6.08 24.51 6.90
N GLU A 42 -6.90 25.13 6.07
CA GLU A 42 -7.50 24.48 4.91
C GLU A 42 -6.46 24.23 3.81
N TRP A 43 -6.66 23.15 3.04
CA TRP A 43 -5.74 22.75 1.97
C TRP A 43 -5.44 23.86 0.96
N ALA A 44 -6.48 24.58 0.51
CA ALA A 44 -6.32 25.71 -0.41
C ALA A 44 -5.47 26.85 0.20
N ARG A 45 -5.58 27.07 1.51
CA ARG A 45 -4.73 28.02 2.24
C ARG A 45 -3.29 27.53 2.29
N ALA A 46 -3.06 26.25 2.56
CA ALA A 46 -1.72 25.66 2.53
C ALA A 46 -1.07 25.77 1.15
N ILE A 47 -1.82 25.54 0.06
CA ILE A 47 -1.34 25.77 -1.31
C ILE A 47 -0.95 27.25 -1.49
N ALA A 48 -1.82 28.19 -1.13
CA ALA A 48 -1.55 29.61 -1.28
C ALA A 48 -0.31 30.07 -0.50
N MET A 49 -0.06 29.48 0.68
CA MET A 49 1.12 29.77 1.50
C MET A 49 2.44 29.37 0.81
N THR A 50 2.42 28.49 -0.20
CA THR A 50 3.61 28.18 -1.01
C THR A 50 4.01 29.30 -1.96
N GLY A 51 3.12 30.26 -2.23
CA GLY A 51 3.33 31.30 -3.25
C GLY A 51 3.31 30.79 -4.69
N LYS A 52 2.93 29.52 -4.92
CA LYS A 52 2.92 28.88 -6.24
C LYS A 52 1.49 28.53 -6.66
N GLY A 53 1.19 28.67 -7.95
CA GLY A 53 -0.10 28.25 -8.52
C GLY A 53 -0.28 26.72 -8.58
N SER A 54 0.83 25.97 -8.66
CA SER A 54 0.82 24.49 -8.73
C SER A 54 2.05 23.90 -8.01
N PRO A 55 2.13 24.00 -6.68
CA PRO A 55 3.24 23.47 -5.90
C PRO A 55 3.29 21.94 -5.90
N TYR A 56 4.46 21.37 -5.63
CA TYR A 56 4.56 19.95 -5.30
C TYR A 56 3.96 19.67 -3.92
N ILE A 57 3.35 18.50 -3.74
CA ILE A 57 2.63 18.12 -2.50
C ILE A 57 3.51 18.27 -1.25
N GLY A 58 4.78 17.86 -1.34
CA GLY A 58 5.73 17.99 -0.23
C GLY A 58 6.04 19.44 0.16
N GLU A 59 5.95 20.38 -0.78
CA GLU A 59 6.13 21.81 -0.49
C GLU A 59 4.95 22.36 0.31
N VAL A 60 3.73 21.95 -0.05
CA VAL A 60 2.50 22.30 0.68
C VAL A 60 2.58 21.77 2.10
N LEU A 61 2.96 20.50 2.28
CA LEU A 61 3.13 19.88 3.60
C LEU A 61 4.21 20.58 4.43
N ASN A 62 5.37 20.87 3.84
CA ASN A 62 6.45 21.58 4.53
C ASN A 62 6.01 22.95 5.07
N VAL A 63 5.31 23.73 4.25
CA VAL A 63 4.81 25.05 4.66
C VAL A 63 3.70 24.92 5.70
N ALA A 64 2.79 23.96 5.54
CA ALA A 64 1.72 23.70 6.50
C ALA A 64 2.26 23.29 7.87
N PHE A 65 3.21 22.36 7.93
CA PHE A 65 3.84 21.93 9.18
C PHE A 65 4.64 23.06 9.84
N GLY A 66 5.31 23.90 9.05
CA GLY A 66 6.05 25.06 9.56
C GLY A 66 5.18 26.18 10.14
N GLN A 67 3.91 26.28 9.75
CA GLN A 67 2.99 27.34 10.19
C GLN A 67 1.85 26.87 11.08
N ALA A 68 1.71 25.57 11.32
CA ALA A 68 0.78 25.04 12.30
C ALA A 68 1.47 24.95 13.66
N GLN A 69 0.76 25.21 14.76
CA GLN A 69 1.21 24.91 16.12
C GLN A 69 1.16 23.41 16.38
N ALA A 70 0.10 22.73 15.95
CA ALA A 70 -0.06 21.28 16.05
C ALA A 70 -0.54 20.66 14.74
N VAL A 71 -0.24 19.37 14.56
CA VAL A 71 -0.74 18.56 13.46
C VAL A 71 -1.70 17.51 14.03
N VAL A 72 -2.92 17.46 13.50
CA VAL A 72 -3.90 16.42 13.82
C VAL A 72 -3.96 15.43 12.65
N VAL A 73 -3.67 14.17 12.93
CA VAL A 73 -3.82 13.07 11.97
C VAL A 73 -5.18 12.44 12.20
N LEU A 74 -6.16 12.75 11.34
CA LEU A 74 -7.50 12.20 11.39
C LEU A 74 -7.57 10.89 10.59
N GLN A 75 -7.49 9.78 11.31
CA GLN A 75 -7.63 8.43 10.80
C GLN A 75 -9.11 8.03 10.78
N THR A 76 -9.60 7.73 9.59
CA THR A 76 -10.97 7.29 9.32
C THR A 76 -10.94 6.00 8.51
N PRO A 77 -11.97 5.14 8.61
CA PRO A 77 -12.08 3.91 7.83
C PRO A 77 -12.45 4.23 6.37
N ASP A 78 -11.46 4.67 5.60
CA ASP A 78 -11.67 5.15 4.23
C ASP A 78 -11.46 4.06 3.17
N ASP A 79 -10.42 3.24 3.35
CA ASP A 79 -10.07 2.16 2.44
C ASP A 79 -10.32 0.80 3.10
N VAL A 80 -10.64 -0.20 2.29
CA VAL A 80 -10.67 -1.62 2.71
C VAL A 80 -9.36 -2.26 2.31
N ALA A 81 -8.71 -2.97 3.24
CA ALA A 81 -7.50 -3.74 2.98
C ALA A 81 -7.57 -5.14 3.60
N HIS A 82 -6.80 -6.05 3.04
CA HIS A 82 -6.52 -7.38 3.56
C HIS A 82 -5.12 -7.77 3.11
N LEU A 83 -4.46 -8.62 3.90
CA LEU A 83 -3.20 -9.23 3.55
C LEU A 83 -3.40 -10.17 2.36
N HIS A 84 -2.41 -10.20 1.49
CA HIS A 84 -2.41 -11.08 0.33
C HIS A 84 -2.40 -12.55 0.79
N GLU A 85 -3.27 -13.39 0.24
CA GLU A 85 -3.50 -14.78 0.69
C GLU A 85 -2.23 -15.64 0.69
N SER A 86 -1.29 -15.41 -0.23
CA SER A 86 -0.04 -16.17 -0.25
C SER A 86 0.95 -15.79 0.86
N LEU A 87 0.66 -14.72 1.61
CA LEU A 87 1.49 -14.19 2.70
C LEU A 87 0.86 -14.44 4.08
N THR A 88 -0.28 -15.13 4.14
CA THR A 88 -1.05 -15.30 5.37
C THR A 88 -0.68 -16.60 6.08
N SER A 89 -0.77 -16.59 7.41
CA SER A 89 -0.78 -17.82 8.19
C SER A 89 -2.21 -18.39 8.28
N PRO A 90 -2.39 -19.69 8.62
CA PRO A 90 -3.69 -20.20 9.02
C PRO A 90 -4.29 -19.31 10.12
N ASP A 91 -5.57 -18.96 9.98
CA ASP A 91 -6.33 -18.09 10.89
C ASP A 91 -5.81 -16.65 11.07
N ASP A 92 -5.00 -16.16 10.12
CA ASP A 92 -4.52 -14.78 10.13
C ASP A 92 -5.70 -13.78 9.98
N PRO A 93 -5.99 -12.93 10.97
CA PRO A 93 -7.11 -11.98 10.91
C PRO A 93 -6.96 -10.95 9.78
N ASP A 94 -5.74 -10.73 9.27
CA ASP A 94 -5.49 -9.83 8.16
C ASP A 94 -5.96 -10.40 6.82
N THR A 95 -6.32 -11.68 6.74
CA THR A 95 -7.03 -12.26 5.57
C THR A 95 -8.42 -11.66 5.37
N GLN A 96 -9.04 -11.15 6.44
CA GLN A 96 -10.38 -10.58 6.38
C GLN A 96 -10.33 -9.12 5.91
N PRO A 97 -11.31 -8.65 5.14
CA PRO A 97 -11.42 -7.24 4.79
C PRO A 97 -11.52 -6.39 6.06
N GLN A 98 -10.53 -5.54 6.30
CA GLN A 98 -10.49 -4.60 7.41
C GLN A 98 -10.43 -3.16 6.89
N MET A 99 -10.96 -2.23 7.66
CA MET A 99 -10.89 -0.81 7.31
C MET A 99 -9.57 -0.20 7.71
N GLN A 100 -9.12 0.78 6.93
CA GLN A 100 -7.92 1.52 7.24
C GLN A 100 -8.00 2.97 6.76
N PRO A 101 -7.16 3.86 7.30
CA PRO A 101 -6.94 5.18 6.69
C PRO A 101 -6.39 5.04 5.28
N ARG A 102 -6.62 6.07 4.45
CA ARG A 102 -5.98 6.21 3.14
C ARG A 102 -4.46 6.09 3.29
N PRO A 103 -3.74 5.40 2.38
CA PRO A 103 -2.28 5.35 2.40
C PRO A 103 -1.61 6.73 2.42
N ASN A 104 -2.20 7.73 1.75
CA ASN A 104 -1.70 9.10 1.79
C ASN A 104 -1.71 9.67 3.22
N VAL A 105 -2.78 9.43 3.99
CA VAL A 105 -2.88 9.86 5.40
C VAL A 105 -1.80 9.19 6.23
N LEU A 106 -1.53 7.91 6.02
CA LEU A 106 -0.47 7.18 6.73
C LEU A 106 0.92 7.73 6.39
N PHE A 107 1.18 8.02 5.11
CA PHE A 107 2.44 8.57 4.64
C PHE A 107 2.69 9.98 5.20
N GLU A 108 1.69 10.86 5.10
CA GLU A 108 1.74 12.23 5.64
C GLU A 108 1.86 12.23 7.18
N ALA A 109 1.19 11.29 7.86
CA ALA A 109 1.36 11.10 9.30
C ALA A 109 2.80 10.71 9.65
N GLY A 110 3.42 9.82 8.87
CA GLY A 110 4.84 9.49 9.01
C GLY A 110 5.74 10.72 8.84
N MET A 111 5.45 11.59 7.87
CA MET A 111 6.20 12.85 7.69
C MET A 111 6.02 13.81 8.86
N ALA A 112 4.79 13.97 9.37
CA ALA A 112 4.49 14.82 10.52
C ALA A 112 5.20 14.31 11.78
N LEU A 113 5.12 13.00 12.05
CA LEU A 113 5.80 12.37 13.18
C LEU A 113 7.33 12.47 13.06
N ALA A 114 7.89 12.32 11.86
CA ALA A 114 9.34 12.45 11.66
C ALA A 114 9.83 13.89 11.88
N ARG A 115 8.99 14.88 11.63
CA ARG A 115 9.34 16.30 11.71
C ARG A 115 9.06 16.93 13.07
N ASP A 116 7.90 16.61 13.64
CA ASP A 116 7.24 17.38 14.69
C ASP A 116 6.48 16.44 15.66
N GLU A 117 7.19 15.46 16.24
CA GLU A 117 6.56 14.36 16.98
C GLU A 117 5.76 14.81 18.22
N ASP A 118 6.26 15.79 18.97
CA ASP A 118 5.65 16.26 20.23
C ASP A 118 4.32 16.98 20.04
N ARG A 119 4.09 17.52 18.83
CA ARG A 119 2.92 18.30 18.46
C ARG A 119 2.08 17.63 17.36
N THR A 120 2.33 16.35 17.11
CA THR A 120 1.53 15.53 16.20
C THR A 120 0.58 14.63 17.01
N ILE A 121 -0.72 14.85 16.86
CA ILE A 121 -1.78 14.18 17.60
C ILE A 121 -2.52 13.23 16.66
N ILE A 122 -2.51 11.94 17.00
CA ILE A 122 -3.21 10.91 16.23
C ILE A 122 -4.62 10.75 16.78
N VAL A 123 -5.60 10.83 15.87
CA VAL A 123 -7.03 10.77 16.16
C VAL A 123 -7.67 9.69 15.29
N GLU A 124 -8.34 8.74 15.92
CA GLU A 124 -9.18 7.72 15.29
C GLU A 124 -10.65 8.14 15.38
N LEU A 125 -11.35 8.14 14.25
CA LEU A 125 -12.80 8.28 14.19
C LEU A 125 -13.38 7.11 13.40
N GLY A 126 -13.87 6.11 14.13
CA GLY A 126 -14.30 4.82 13.56
C GLY A 126 -13.37 3.68 13.96
N GLN A 127 -13.72 2.48 13.50
CA GLN A 127 -12.90 1.29 13.68
C GLN A 127 -11.99 1.11 12.48
N ILE A 128 -10.69 1.05 12.74
CA ILE A 128 -9.65 0.78 11.75
C ILE A 128 -8.79 -0.40 12.21
N ARG A 129 -8.14 -1.07 11.26
CA ARG A 129 -7.11 -2.07 11.55
C ARG A 129 -6.00 -1.42 12.37
N SER A 130 -5.57 -2.11 13.41
CA SER A 130 -4.35 -1.75 14.12
C SER A 130 -3.14 -2.11 13.27
N PHE A 131 -2.11 -1.26 13.24
CA PHE A 131 -0.81 -1.62 12.67
C PHE A 131 0.29 -1.42 13.71
N SER A 132 1.29 -2.31 13.70
CA SER A 132 2.29 -2.43 14.77
C SER A 132 3.06 -1.14 15.06
N ASP A 133 3.30 -0.31 14.04
CA ASP A 133 4.14 0.89 14.15
C ASP A 133 3.52 2.02 15.00
N ILE A 134 2.22 1.97 15.28
CA ILE A 134 1.54 2.94 16.15
C ILE A 134 1.39 2.47 17.61
N HIS A 135 1.69 1.21 17.91
CA HIS A 135 1.39 0.58 19.21
C HIS A 135 2.13 1.21 20.41
N GLY A 136 3.17 2.02 20.17
CA GLY A 136 3.85 2.78 21.22
C GLY A 136 3.27 4.18 21.48
N ARG A 137 2.31 4.67 20.67
CA ARG A 137 1.78 6.04 20.79
C ARG A 137 0.33 6.04 21.25
N HIS A 138 -0.01 6.97 22.13
CA HIS A 138 -1.39 7.16 22.60
C HIS A 138 -2.24 7.83 21.51
N VAL A 139 -3.36 7.21 21.15
CA VAL A 139 -4.33 7.72 20.15
C VAL A 139 -5.57 8.28 20.85
N VAL A 140 -6.20 9.33 20.29
CA VAL A 140 -7.54 9.77 20.72
C VAL A 140 -8.57 9.01 19.90
N ARG A 141 -9.43 8.24 20.55
CA ARG A 141 -10.54 7.56 19.89
C ARG A 141 -11.82 8.36 20.07
N LEU A 142 -12.19 9.15 19.06
CA LEU A 142 -13.39 9.98 19.10
C LEU A 142 -14.64 9.11 18.95
N ASN A 143 -15.67 9.44 19.72
CA ASN A 143 -16.97 8.75 19.72
C ASN A 143 -18.15 9.73 19.92
N ASN A 144 -17.94 11.00 19.55
CA ASN A 144 -18.86 12.12 19.77
C ASN A 144 -19.12 12.55 21.23
N SER A 145 -18.64 11.80 22.23
CA SER A 145 -18.82 12.17 23.64
C SER A 145 -17.99 13.39 24.05
N VAL A 146 -18.48 14.12 25.05
CA VAL A 146 -17.78 15.26 25.66
C VAL A 146 -16.44 14.82 26.26
N GLU A 147 -16.37 13.62 26.85
CA GLU A 147 -15.13 13.06 27.40
C GLU A 147 -14.03 12.95 26.33
N LYS A 148 -14.35 12.40 25.15
CA LYS A 148 -13.37 12.26 24.07
C LYS A 148 -13.04 13.56 23.36
N ARG A 149 -13.96 14.53 23.35
CA ARG A 149 -13.68 15.92 22.94
C ARG A 149 -12.70 16.59 23.91
N GLN A 150 -12.90 16.41 25.22
CA GLN A 150 -12.00 16.91 26.25
C GLN A 150 -10.60 16.27 26.16
N ASP A 151 -10.51 14.97 25.86
CA ASP A 151 -9.23 14.29 25.63
C ASP A 151 -8.45 14.94 24.48
N LEU A 152 -9.11 15.23 23.35
CA LEU A 152 -8.48 15.90 22.20
C LEU A 152 -8.07 17.34 22.54
N ALA A 153 -8.95 18.11 23.17
CA ALA A 153 -8.67 19.48 23.59
C ALA A 153 -7.47 19.55 24.55
N THR A 154 -7.37 18.61 25.48
CA THR A 154 -6.26 18.52 26.43
C THR A 154 -4.94 18.25 25.69
N ARG A 155 -4.92 17.33 24.73
CA ARG A 155 -3.72 17.06 23.92
C ARG A 155 -3.31 18.24 23.05
N LEU A 156 -4.27 18.95 22.45
CA LEU A 156 -4.00 20.17 21.68
C LEU A 156 -3.37 21.25 22.57
N LYS A 157 -3.87 21.42 23.80
CA LYS A 157 -3.28 22.32 24.79
C LYS A 157 -1.86 21.89 25.17
N THR A 158 -1.63 20.60 25.39
CA THR A 158 -0.28 20.05 25.65
C THR A 158 0.67 20.29 24.48
N ALA A 159 0.17 20.23 23.24
CA ALA A 159 0.92 20.57 22.02
C ALA A 159 1.12 22.09 21.81
N GLY A 160 0.78 22.92 22.81
CA GLY A 160 0.98 24.37 22.79
C GLY A 160 -0.16 25.16 22.12
N CYS A 161 -1.29 24.53 21.79
CA CYS A 161 -2.40 25.25 21.18
C CYS A 161 -3.12 26.16 22.18
N SER A 162 -3.56 27.33 21.73
CA SER A 162 -4.39 28.26 22.51
C SER A 162 -5.86 27.81 22.53
N VAL A 163 -6.13 26.74 23.28
CA VAL A 163 -7.45 26.13 23.39
C VAL A 163 -8.35 26.93 24.35
N VAL A 164 -9.56 27.27 23.89
CA VAL A 164 -10.61 27.94 24.67
C VAL A 164 -11.73 26.95 24.96
N LEU A 165 -12.02 26.69 26.24
CA LEU A 165 -13.08 25.76 26.68
C LEU A 165 -14.16 26.44 27.52
N ASP A 166 -14.27 27.77 27.42
CA ASP A 166 -15.30 28.53 28.11
C ASP A 166 -16.68 28.22 27.51
N GLY A 167 -17.69 28.01 28.37
CA GLY A 167 -19.04 27.64 27.95
C GLY A 167 -19.19 26.16 27.58
N THR A 168 -20.27 25.84 26.88
CA THR A 168 -20.67 24.44 26.61
C THR A 168 -20.97 24.14 25.14
N ASP A 169 -20.98 25.13 24.25
CA ASP A 169 -21.34 24.94 22.83
C ASP A 169 -20.39 23.93 22.14
N TRP A 170 -19.10 23.98 22.49
CA TRP A 170 -18.07 23.06 22.01
C TRP A 170 -18.32 21.58 22.36
N HIS A 171 -19.18 21.29 23.36
CA HIS A 171 -19.55 19.92 23.73
C HIS A 171 -20.22 19.15 22.60
N SER A 172 -20.88 19.86 21.68
CA SER A 172 -21.63 19.28 20.56
C SER A 172 -21.21 19.78 19.18
N ASP A 173 -20.44 20.86 19.11
CA ASP A 173 -20.05 21.45 17.82
C ASP A 173 -19.20 20.50 16.96
N GLY A 174 -19.63 20.34 15.71
CA GLY A 174 -19.07 19.38 14.77
C GLY A 174 -19.54 17.95 15.03
N ASP A 175 -20.01 17.27 14.00
CA ASP A 175 -20.39 15.85 14.13
C ASP A 175 -19.14 14.96 14.20
N LEU A 176 -18.86 14.42 15.38
CA LEU A 176 -17.77 13.49 15.65
C LEU A 176 -18.30 12.08 15.89
N THR A 177 -19.44 11.74 15.29
CA THR A 177 -19.98 10.38 15.31
C THR A 177 -19.10 9.47 14.45
N PRO A 178 -18.61 8.34 14.99
CA PRO A 178 -17.88 7.37 14.20
C PRO A 178 -18.68 6.93 12.98
N PRO A 179 -18.07 6.84 11.79
CA PRO A 179 -18.75 6.27 10.63
C PRO A 179 -19.20 4.83 10.94
N PRO A 180 -20.33 4.39 10.36
CA PRO A 180 -20.83 3.05 10.60
C PRO A 180 -19.81 2.01 10.16
N GLN A 181 -19.87 0.83 10.78
CA GLN A 181 -19.07 -0.29 10.29
C GLN A 181 -19.42 -0.58 8.82
N PRO A 182 -18.43 -0.98 8.01
CA PRO A 182 -18.64 -1.32 6.62
C PRO A 182 -19.66 -2.44 6.45
N GLY A 183 -20.33 -2.47 5.30
CA GLY A 183 -21.30 -3.51 4.99
C GLY A 183 -22.68 -3.31 5.65
N GLY A 184 -22.88 -2.30 6.51
CA GLY A 184 -24.20 -2.00 7.07
C GLY A 184 -24.80 -3.15 7.89
N GLY A 185 -23.94 -3.92 8.56
CA GLY A 185 -24.33 -5.15 9.27
C GLY A 185 -24.34 -6.41 8.41
N LEU A 186 -24.08 -6.29 7.10
CA LEU A 186 -23.84 -7.42 6.21
C LEU A 186 -22.34 -7.73 6.13
N PRO A 187 -21.95 -8.99 5.89
CA PRO A 187 -20.56 -9.34 5.64
C PRO A 187 -20.01 -8.52 4.48
N MET A 188 -18.86 -7.88 4.66
CA MET A 188 -18.16 -7.29 3.52
C MET A 188 -17.82 -8.40 2.53
N GLY A 189 -18.26 -8.22 1.28
CA GLY A 189 -17.92 -9.16 0.22
C GLY A 189 -16.40 -9.30 0.17
N ARG A 190 -15.91 -10.54 0.29
CA ARG A 190 -14.53 -10.84 -0.11
C ARG A 190 -14.47 -10.49 -1.58
N LYS A 191 -13.52 -9.64 -2.00
CA LYS A 191 -13.21 -9.55 -3.43
C LYS A 191 -12.96 -10.99 -3.84
N LEU A 192 -13.83 -11.56 -4.68
CA LEU A 192 -13.53 -12.83 -5.33
C LEU A 192 -12.13 -12.60 -5.88
N PRO A 193 -11.11 -13.39 -5.47
CA PRO A 193 -9.84 -13.30 -6.15
C PRO A 193 -10.23 -13.33 -7.62
N SER A 194 -9.79 -12.32 -8.39
CA SER A 194 -9.89 -12.44 -9.83
C SER A 194 -9.36 -13.83 -10.09
N SER A 195 -10.18 -14.71 -10.64
CA SER A 195 -9.88 -16.11 -10.88
C SER A 195 -8.80 -16.26 -11.98
N GLN A 196 -7.88 -15.30 -12.04
CA GLN A 196 -6.59 -15.29 -12.70
C GLN A 196 -5.42 -15.25 -11.70
N THR A 197 -5.64 -15.58 -10.42
CA THR A 197 -4.79 -16.63 -9.86
C THR A 197 -5.42 -17.92 -10.35
N SER A 198 -5.17 -18.29 -11.61
CA SER A 198 -5.58 -19.62 -12.04
C SER A 198 -4.95 -20.57 -11.02
N GLY A 199 -5.72 -21.49 -10.44
CA GLY A 199 -5.17 -22.61 -9.68
C GLY A 199 -4.31 -23.54 -10.56
N GLN A 200 -3.83 -23.03 -11.69
CA GLN A 200 -2.96 -23.69 -12.62
C GLN A 200 -1.52 -23.54 -12.11
N PRO A 201 -0.70 -24.59 -12.30
CA PRO A 201 0.72 -24.54 -12.01
C PRO A 201 1.40 -23.36 -12.69
N ARG A 202 2.20 -22.58 -11.94
CA ARG A 202 3.08 -21.55 -12.52
C ARG A 202 4.43 -22.14 -12.85
N MET A 203 4.91 -21.87 -14.05
CA MET A 203 6.25 -22.28 -14.46
C MET A 203 7.20 -21.08 -14.57
N SER A 204 8.50 -21.32 -14.49
CA SER A 204 9.51 -20.30 -14.82
C SER A 204 10.62 -20.93 -15.62
N ILE A 205 11.24 -20.15 -16.48
CA ILE A 205 12.37 -20.61 -17.28
C ILE A 205 13.64 -19.87 -16.88
N SER A 206 14.72 -20.62 -16.71
CA SER A 206 16.07 -20.08 -16.51
C SER A 206 17.04 -20.59 -17.57
N LEU A 207 17.95 -19.73 -18.01
CA LEU A 207 18.97 -20.07 -19.00
C LEU A 207 20.34 -20.10 -18.33
N SER A 208 21.11 -21.17 -18.57
CA SER A 208 22.46 -21.34 -18.02
C SER A 208 23.42 -21.90 -19.07
N LYS A 209 24.72 -21.59 -18.94
CA LYS A 209 25.75 -22.21 -19.80
C LYS A 209 26.02 -23.63 -19.29
N ALA A 210 25.88 -24.63 -20.17
CA ALA A 210 26.20 -26.03 -19.89
C ALA A 210 27.62 -26.43 -20.35
N GLY A 211 28.34 -25.51 -21.00
CA GLY A 211 29.67 -25.72 -21.59
C GLY A 211 30.14 -24.51 -22.41
N LYS A 212 31.29 -24.61 -23.08
CA LYS A 212 31.83 -23.51 -23.92
C LYS A 212 30.94 -23.15 -25.11
N SER A 213 30.18 -24.10 -25.63
CA SER A 213 29.34 -23.98 -26.83
C SER A 213 27.96 -24.61 -26.63
N SER A 214 27.47 -24.66 -25.39
CA SER A 214 26.16 -25.25 -25.08
C SER A 214 25.41 -24.46 -24.02
N GLU A 215 24.12 -24.32 -24.19
CA GLU A 215 23.21 -23.69 -23.25
C GLU A 215 22.15 -24.68 -22.77
N ARG A 216 21.67 -24.48 -21.55
CA ARG A 216 20.64 -25.27 -20.91
C ARG A 216 19.51 -24.36 -20.44
N MET A 217 18.32 -24.66 -20.92
CA MET A 217 17.06 -24.06 -20.51
C MET A 217 16.45 -24.97 -19.45
N THR A 218 16.19 -24.44 -18.26
CA THR A 218 15.58 -25.17 -17.14
C THR A 218 14.21 -24.60 -16.85
N ILE A 219 13.18 -25.44 -16.99
CA ILE A 219 11.79 -25.11 -16.69
C ILE A 219 11.48 -25.67 -15.30
N THR A 220 10.99 -24.82 -14.40
CA THR A 220 10.63 -25.19 -13.02
C THR A 220 9.15 -24.98 -12.78
N ASN A 221 8.47 -25.97 -12.19
CA ASN A 221 7.09 -25.84 -11.73
C ASN A 221 7.07 -25.30 -10.29
N HIS A 222 6.50 -24.11 -10.06
CA HIS A 222 6.31 -23.49 -8.74
C HIS A 222 4.97 -23.86 -8.08
N GLY A 223 4.10 -24.58 -8.79
CA GLY A 223 2.78 -24.97 -8.33
C GLY A 223 1.74 -23.85 -8.39
N PRO A 224 0.53 -24.10 -7.87
CA PRO A 224 0.09 -25.37 -7.27
C PRO A 224 -0.16 -26.46 -8.34
N GLY A 225 0.02 -27.73 -7.97
CA GLY A 225 -0.36 -28.88 -8.80
C GLY A 225 0.71 -29.40 -9.78
N ASP A 226 0.52 -30.64 -10.23
CA ASP A 226 1.35 -31.30 -11.23
C ASP A 226 1.01 -30.78 -12.63
N VAL A 227 2.02 -30.58 -13.49
CA VAL A 227 1.84 -30.31 -14.92
C VAL A 227 2.04 -31.60 -15.69
N TYR A 228 1.10 -31.97 -16.55
CA TYR A 228 1.16 -33.13 -17.42
C TYR A 228 1.39 -32.70 -18.87
N GLU A 229 2.01 -33.57 -19.65
CA GLU A 229 2.28 -33.36 -21.09
C GLU A 229 2.95 -32.00 -21.36
N LEU A 230 3.88 -31.59 -20.48
CA LEU A 230 4.54 -30.30 -20.59
C LEU A 230 5.45 -30.27 -21.82
N ASP A 231 5.20 -29.33 -22.71
CA ASP A 231 5.99 -29.06 -23.89
C ASP A 231 6.31 -27.57 -24.01
N PHE A 232 7.23 -27.22 -24.92
CA PHE A 232 7.57 -25.84 -25.18
C PHE A 232 7.72 -25.55 -26.67
N GLU A 233 7.33 -24.34 -27.07
CA GLU A 233 7.45 -23.84 -28.44
C GLU A 233 8.16 -22.48 -28.44
N LEU A 234 8.87 -22.18 -29.53
CA LEU A 234 9.51 -20.88 -29.75
C LEU A 234 8.74 -20.10 -30.83
N PRO A 235 7.68 -19.35 -30.48
CA PRO A 235 6.75 -18.78 -31.45
C PRO A 235 7.37 -17.77 -32.43
N TYR A 236 8.55 -17.24 -32.11
CA TYR A 236 9.25 -16.22 -32.89
C TYR A 236 10.59 -16.68 -33.47
N ASP A 237 10.95 -17.97 -33.40
CA ASP A 237 12.16 -18.51 -34.04
C ASP A 237 11.89 -18.86 -35.51
N ARG A 238 11.71 -17.83 -36.34
CA ARG A 238 11.31 -17.97 -37.75
C ARG A 238 12.33 -18.67 -38.65
N GLU A 239 13.58 -18.77 -38.22
CA GLU A 239 14.67 -19.34 -39.02
C GLU A 239 15.10 -20.73 -38.55
N GLY A 240 14.45 -21.32 -37.53
CA GLY A 240 14.85 -22.60 -36.94
C GLY A 240 16.26 -22.55 -36.34
N THR A 241 16.74 -21.36 -35.97
CA THR A 241 18.13 -21.14 -35.56
C THR A 241 18.40 -21.60 -34.13
N ARG A 242 17.36 -21.95 -33.37
CA ARG A 242 17.45 -22.37 -31.96
C ARG A 242 16.92 -23.79 -31.81
N GLU A 243 17.56 -24.74 -32.49
CA GLU A 243 17.31 -26.16 -32.24
C GLU A 243 17.70 -26.55 -30.81
N TRP A 244 16.70 -26.78 -29.95
CA TRP A 244 16.87 -27.35 -28.64
C TRP A 244 16.75 -28.88 -28.73
N ARG A 245 17.62 -29.60 -28.02
CA ARG A 245 17.42 -31.04 -27.81
C ARG A 245 16.28 -31.22 -26.82
N GLU A 246 15.13 -31.60 -27.35
CA GLU A 246 13.87 -31.89 -26.66
C GLU A 246 13.86 -33.29 -26.03
N GLU A 247 15.03 -33.89 -25.75
CA GLU A 247 15.10 -35.25 -25.20
C GLU A 247 14.37 -35.32 -23.85
N GLY A 248 13.23 -36.02 -23.81
CA GLY A 248 12.35 -36.12 -22.64
C GLY A 248 11.13 -35.19 -22.65
N PHE A 249 10.91 -34.42 -23.73
CA PHE A 249 9.68 -33.68 -24.00
C PHE A 249 8.79 -34.43 -25.02
N PRO A 250 7.45 -34.30 -24.93
CA PRO A 250 6.71 -33.66 -23.84
C PRO A 250 6.90 -34.42 -22.52
N VAL A 251 7.06 -33.69 -21.42
CA VAL A 251 7.30 -34.28 -20.10
C VAL A 251 5.99 -34.87 -19.59
N PRO A 252 5.91 -36.18 -19.29
CA PRO A 252 4.65 -36.82 -18.90
C PRO A 252 4.04 -36.22 -17.63
N LYS A 253 4.89 -35.84 -16.67
CA LYS A 253 4.49 -35.25 -15.40
C LYS A 253 5.64 -34.44 -14.77
N LEU A 254 5.39 -33.19 -14.44
CA LEU A 254 6.30 -32.31 -13.71
C LEU A 254 5.66 -31.85 -12.37
N PRO A 255 6.06 -32.45 -11.23
CA PRO A 255 5.53 -32.06 -9.93
C PRO A 255 5.96 -30.67 -9.44
N PRO A 256 5.24 -30.06 -8.49
CA PRO A 256 5.65 -28.82 -7.84
C PRO A 256 7.06 -28.93 -7.24
N GLY A 257 7.86 -27.87 -7.42
CA GLY A 257 9.24 -27.79 -6.97
C GLY A 257 10.24 -28.63 -7.79
N LYS A 258 9.79 -29.27 -8.87
CA LYS A 258 10.67 -30.01 -9.79
C LYS A 258 10.97 -29.20 -11.04
N SER A 259 12.09 -29.56 -11.67
CA SER A 259 12.55 -28.93 -12.90
C SER A 259 12.88 -29.98 -13.96
N VAL A 260 12.74 -29.58 -15.22
CA VAL A 260 13.20 -30.30 -16.40
C VAL A 260 14.10 -29.37 -17.22
N SER A 261 14.98 -29.92 -18.05
CA SER A 261 15.88 -29.12 -18.86
C SER A 261 15.94 -29.57 -20.30
N ALA A 262 16.00 -28.61 -21.22
CA ALA A 262 16.39 -28.81 -22.61
C ALA A 262 17.79 -28.19 -22.82
N ALA A 263 18.59 -28.75 -23.74
CA ALA A 263 19.92 -28.25 -24.03
C ALA A 263 20.10 -27.97 -25.52
N ARG A 264 20.82 -26.89 -25.87
CA ARG A 264 21.19 -26.58 -27.26
C ARG A 264 22.69 -26.44 -27.42
N PHE A 265 23.18 -26.75 -28.62
CA PHE A 265 24.56 -26.47 -29.03
C PHE A 265 24.59 -25.22 -29.90
N MET A 266 25.50 -24.29 -29.58
CA MET A 266 25.69 -23.07 -30.35
C MET A 266 26.73 -23.32 -31.45
N SER A 267 26.38 -23.03 -32.70
CA SER A 267 27.35 -23.03 -33.81
C SER A 267 28.13 -21.71 -33.83
N PHE A 268 29.35 -21.72 -34.38
CA PHE A 268 30.26 -20.57 -34.41
C PHE A 268 29.71 -19.32 -35.13
N ALA A 269 28.57 -19.43 -35.82
CA ALA A 269 27.94 -18.34 -36.57
C ALA A 269 26.68 -17.72 -35.91
N SER A 270 26.20 -18.24 -34.76
CA SER A 270 24.97 -17.71 -34.14
C SER A 270 25.28 -16.54 -33.20
N SER A 271 25.24 -15.30 -33.70
CA SER A 271 25.21 -14.10 -32.84
C SER A 271 23.78 -13.76 -32.39
N THR A 272 23.01 -14.78 -31.99
CA THR A 272 21.59 -14.64 -31.68
C THR A 272 21.42 -13.96 -30.32
N PRO A 273 20.51 -12.97 -30.17
CA PRO A 273 20.35 -12.25 -28.91
C PRO A 273 20.07 -13.21 -27.75
N ALA A 274 20.65 -12.89 -26.59
CA ALA A 274 20.60 -13.66 -25.35
C ALA A 274 19.20 -13.72 -24.72
N TYR A 275 18.17 -13.21 -25.40
CA TYR A 275 16.80 -13.18 -24.92
C TYR A 275 15.81 -13.67 -25.98
N PHE A 276 14.76 -14.33 -25.53
CA PHE A 276 13.70 -14.90 -26.36
C PHE A 276 12.47 -15.28 -25.55
N THR A 277 11.34 -15.39 -26.24
CA THR A 277 10.09 -15.86 -25.64
C THR A 277 9.91 -17.35 -25.90
N VAL A 278 9.47 -18.07 -24.88
CA VAL A 278 9.06 -19.47 -24.94
C VAL A 278 7.59 -19.56 -24.59
N MET A 279 6.82 -20.33 -25.35
CA MET A 279 5.46 -20.71 -25.02
C MET A 279 5.48 -22.09 -24.38
N LEU A 280 5.14 -22.18 -23.10
CA LEU A 280 4.96 -23.46 -22.40
C LEU A 280 3.53 -23.94 -22.59
N ARG A 281 3.37 -25.21 -22.97
CA ARG A 281 2.06 -25.87 -23.11
C ARG A 281 2.00 -27.08 -22.21
N GLY A 282 0.85 -27.37 -21.64
CA GLY A 282 0.65 -28.58 -20.83
C GLY A 282 -0.78 -28.68 -20.35
N ARG A 283 -1.04 -29.59 -19.41
CA ARG A 283 -2.37 -29.79 -18.82
C ARG A 283 -2.28 -30.04 -17.32
N THR A 284 -3.33 -29.65 -16.60
CA THR A 284 -3.52 -30.03 -15.19
C THR A 284 -4.06 -31.47 -15.08
N ALA A 285 -4.10 -32.02 -13.87
CA ALA A 285 -4.62 -33.38 -13.62
C ALA A 285 -6.09 -33.58 -14.03
N ASP A 286 -6.88 -32.51 -13.99
CA ASP A 286 -8.29 -32.44 -14.41
C ASP A 286 -8.45 -32.09 -15.90
N GLY A 287 -7.35 -32.02 -16.65
CA GLY A 287 -7.35 -31.86 -18.11
C GLY A 287 -7.47 -30.43 -18.62
N VAL A 288 -7.34 -29.42 -17.75
CA VAL A 288 -7.36 -28.01 -18.17
C VAL A 288 -6.06 -27.67 -18.88
N GLU A 289 -6.16 -27.06 -20.06
CA GLU A 289 -4.99 -26.63 -20.82
C GLU A 289 -4.26 -25.47 -20.14
N ILE A 290 -2.95 -25.57 -20.12
CA ILE A 290 -2.00 -24.56 -19.64
C ILE A 290 -1.29 -24.01 -20.87
N ALA A 291 -1.34 -22.70 -21.04
CA ALA A 291 -0.54 -21.96 -22.00
C ALA A 291 0.10 -20.77 -21.28
N GLN A 292 1.42 -20.78 -21.15
CA GLN A 292 2.17 -19.77 -20.41
C GLN A 292 3.32 -19.22 -21.25
N GLU A 293 3.32 -17.92 -21.49
CA GLU A 293 4.39 -17.22 -22.19
C GLU A 293 5.46 -16.78 -21.18
N GLU A 294 6.71 -17.18 -21.41
CA GLU A 294 7.85 -16.84 -20.57
C GLU A 294 8.95 -16.15 -21.38
N PHE A 295 9.36 -14.97 -20.91
CA PHE A 295 10.50 -14.26 -21.48
C PHE A 295 11.80 -14.76 -20.83
N VAL A 296 12.62 -15.44 -21.62
CA VAL A 296 13.92 -15.96 -21.22
C VAL A 296 14.97 -14.93 -21.56
N SER A 297 15.78 -14.53 -20.58
CA SER A 297 16.99 -13.73 -20.82
C SER A 297 18.17 -14.39 -20.13
N GLY A 298 19.27 -14.57 -20.86
CA GLY A 298 20.54 -15.02 -20.31
C GLY A 298 21.10 -14.03 -19.30
N ARG A 299 21.63 -14.56 -18.20
CA ARG A 299 22.49 -13.81 -17.27
C ARG A 299 23.94 -13.82 -17.74
#